data_AF-A0A2H3B6L5-F1
#
_entry.id   AF-A0A2H3B6L5-F1
#
_cell.length_a   1.000
_cell.length_b   1.000
_cell.length_c   1.000
_cell.angle_alpha   90.00
_cell.angle_beta   90.00
_cell.angle_gamma   90.00
#
_symmetry.space_group_name_H-M   'P 1'
#
loop_
_entity.id
_entity.type
_entity.pdbx_description
1 polymer ?
#
loop_
_entity_poly.entity_id
_entity_poly.type
_entity_poly.pdbx_seq_one_letter_code
_entity_poly.pdbx_strand_id
1 'polypeptide(L)'
;MTSPDRTTEQLRSASKGFDFLFSNAISDAQTEFATDDSPFHSLGAGVCVFLEAAMGMESAKMEEAAKSLALSEAGSRKQMKAAKSKPNAKLPPGIEWEIVNADSVVLLGITHALGYARRLCDIFDEY
;
A
#
# COMPACT_ATOMS: atom_id res chain seq x y z
N MET A 1 16.60 4.04 10.98
CA MET A 1 17.03 2.71 11.46
C MET A 1 15.92 2.20 12.37
N THR A 2 15.03 1.35 11.88
CA THR A 2 13.88 0.83 12.66
C THR A 2 14.34 -0.37 13.50
N SER A 3 14.15 -0.29 14.82
CA SER A 3 14.36 -1.45 15.70
C SER A 3 13.30 -2.52 15.40
N PRO A 4 13.56 -3.80 15.71
CA PRO A 4 12.58 -4.87 15.51
C PRO A 4 11.24 -4.59 16.20
N ASP A 5 11.31 -4.03 17.42
CA ASP A 5 10.13 -3.65 18.20
C ASP A 5 9.30 -2.59 17.47
N ARG A 6 9.97 -1.60 16.86
CA ARG A 6 9.32 -0.56 16.07
C ARG A 6 8.64 -1.13 14.83
N THR A 7 9.25 -2.09 14.12
CA THR A 7 8.62 -2.75 12.97
C THR A 7 7.37 -3.51 13.38
N THR A 8 7.41 -4.23 14.50
CA THR A 8 6.25 -4.97 15.02
C THR A 8 5.12 -4.03 15.46
N GLU A 9 5.45 -2.90 16.08
CA GLU A 9 4.48 -1.84 16.41
C GLU A 9 3.83 -1.27 15.16
N GLN A 10 4.63 -0.94 14.14
CA GLN A 10 4.14 -0.40 12.87
C GLN A 10 3.24 -1.40 12.13
N LEU A 11 3.60 -2.68 12.10
CA LEU A 11 2.76 -3.75 11.57
C LEU A 11 1.44 -3.85 12.32
N ARG A 12 1.49 -3.90 13.65
CA ARG A 12 0.28 -3.99 14.49
C ARG A 12 -0.64 -2.78 14.30
N SER A 13 -0.06 -1.59 14.18
CA SER A 13 -0.79 -0.35 13.93
C SER A 13 -1.49 -0.41 12.57
N ALA A 14 -0.76 -0.70 11.50
CA ALA A 14 -1.33 -0.83 10.16
C ALA A 14 -2.39 -1.94 10.07
N SER A 15 -2.23 -3.06 10.78
CA SER A 15 -3.25 -4.13 10.81
C SER A 15 -4.61 -3.65 11.31
N LYS A 16 -4.66 -2.70 12.26
CA LYS A 16 -5.95 -2.11 12.70
C LYS A 16 -6.62 -1.34 11.57
N GLY A 17 -5.85 -0.63 10.75
CA GLY A 17 -6.37 0.05 9.56
C GLY A 17 -6.96 -0.95 8.57
N PHE A 18 -6.31 -2.10 8.41
CA PHE A 18 -6.87 -3.20 7.61
C PHE A 18 -8.13 -3.83 8.22
N ASP A 19 -8.25 -3.92 9.55
CA ASP A 19 -9.48 -4.39 10.20
C ASP A 19 -10.68 -3.47 9.87
N PHE A 20 -10.46 -2.14 9.90
CA PHE A 20 -11.46 -1.17 9.43
C PHE A 20 -11.76 -1.33 7.94
N LEU A 21 -10.73 -1.51 7.10
CA LEU A 21 -10.88 -1.73 5.67
C LEU A 21 -11.75 -2.97 5.38
N PHE A 22 -11.45 -4.11 6.01
CA PHE A 22 -12.22 -5.35 5.84
C PHE A 22 -13.62 -5.29 6.46
N SER A 23 -13.86 -4.34 7.37
CA SER A 23 -15.18 -4.02 7.92
C SER A 23 -15.94 -2.97 7.08
N ASN A 24 -15.43 -2.62 5.89
CA ASN A 24 -15.98 -1.61 4.98
C ASN A 24 -16.04 -0.19 5.60
N ALA A 25 -15.20 0.10 6.59
CA ALA A 25 -15.08 1.40 7.24
C ALA A 25 -13.88 2.17 6.67
N ILE A 26 -13.97 2.58 5.39
CA ILE A 26 -12.84 3.17 4.64
C ILE A 26 -12.31 4.47 5.28
N SER A 27 -13.19 5.34 5.79
CA SER A 27 -12.78 6.59 6.43
C SER A 27 -12.01 6.36 7.74
N ASP A 28 -12.40 5.34 8.52
CA ASP A 28 -11.70 4.95 9.74
C ASP A 28 -10.34 4.31 9.39
N ALA A 29 -10.30 3.49 8.33
CA ALA A 29 -9.07 2.91 7.82
C ALA A 29 -8.07 4.00 7.38
N GLN A 30 -8.52 5.00 6.60
CA GLN A 30 -7.68 6.13 6.19
C GLN A 30 -7.15 6.92 7.39
N THR A 31 -7.99 7.13 8.41
CA THR A 31 -7.58 7.80 9.66
C THR A 31 -6.49 7.02 10.37
N GLU A 32 -6.63 5.70 10.50
CA GLU A 32 -5.62 4.85 11.12
C GLU A 32 -4.32 4.82 10.27
N PHE A 33 -4.43 4.74 8.95
CA PHE A 33 -3.25 4.75 8.06
C PHE A 33 -2.51 6.09 8.05
N ALA A 34 -3.16 7.20 8.41
CA ALA A 34 -2.50 8.50 8.52
C ALA A 34 -1.66 8.68 9.80
N THR A 35 -1.70 7.70 10.73
CA THR A 35 -1.03 7.83 12.04
C THR A 35 0.49 7.62 12.00
N ASP A 36 1.03 7.02 10.94
CA ASP A 36 2.45 6.70 10.79
C ASP A 36 2.86 6.72 9.30
N ASP A 37 4.13 6.98 9.00
CA ASP A 37 4.68 7.07 7.64
C ASP A 37 5.37 5.77 7.19
N SER A 38 5.15 4.67 7.90
CA SER A 38 5.75 3.38 7.59
C SER A 38 5.26 2.82 6.24
N PRO A 39 6.06 1.95 5.58
CA PRO A 39 5.63 1.29 4.34
C PRO A 39 4.30 0.52 4.49
N PHE A 40 4.01 -0.04 5.68
CA PHE A 40 2.76 -0.74 5.94
C PHE A 40 1.54 0.21 5.90
N HIS A 41 1.67 1.41 6.46
CA HIS A 41 0.60 2.40 6.47
C HIS A 41 0.42 3.02 5.08
N SER A 42 1.53 3.30 4.38
CA SER A 42 1.50 3.80 3.00
C SER A 42 0.82 2.81 2.03
N LEU A 43 1.06 1.50 2.23
CA LEU A 43 0.37 0.44 1.49
C LEU A 43 -1.14 0.50 1.76
N GLY A 44 -1.54 0.49 3.03
CA GLY A 44 -2.94 0.54 3.43
C GLY A 44 -3.68 1.78 2.91
N ALA A 45 -3.08 2.97 3.04
CA ALA A 45 -3.61 4.20 2.48
C ALA A 45 -3.80 4.10 0.95
N GLY A 46 -2.82 3.54 0.24
CA GLY A 46 -2.91 3.31 -1.19
C GLY A 46 -4.03 2.36 -1.57
N VAL A 47 -4.26 1.31 -0.78
CA VAL A 47 -5.38 0.37 -0.96
C VAL A 47 -6.72 1.09 -0.78
N CYS A 48 -6.87 1.95 0.23
CA CYS A 48 -8.10 2.72 0.43
C CYS A 48 -8.42 3.60 -0.79
N VAL A 49 -7.45 4.39 -1.24
CA VAL A 49 -7.63 5.29 -2.39
C VAL A 49 -7.87 4.47 -3.67
N PHE A 50 -7.17 3.35 -3.84
CA PHE A 50 -7.40 2.44 -4.96
C PHE A 50 -8.83 1.90 -4.99
N LEU A 51 -9.37 1.45 -3.85
CA LEU A 51 -10.73 0.95 -3.77
C LEU A 51 -11.76 2.04 -4.04
N GLU A 52 -11.57 3.25 -3.50
CA GLU A 52 -12.42 4.41 -3.81
C GLU A 52 -12.36 4.77 -5.30
N ALA A 53 -11.17 4.75 -5.91
CA ALA A 53 -10.99 5.01 -7.32
C ALA A 53 -11.66 3.93 -8.19
N ALA A 54 -11.52 2.66 -7.81
CA ALA A 54 -12.09 1.53 -8.53
C ALA A 54 -13.63 1.50 -8.46
N MET A 55 -14.21 1.90 -7.32
CA MET A 55 -15.67 1.97 -7.14
C MET A 55 -16.29 3.24 -7.72
N GLY A 56 -15.60 4.38 -7.61
CA GLY A 56 -16.07 5.68 -8.09
C GLY A 56 -15.77 5.96 -9.57
N MET A 57 -14.91 5.15 -10.20
CA MET A 57 -14.44 5.33 -11.59
C MET A 57 -13.82 6.72 -11.86
N GLU A 58 -13.22 7.34 -10.84
CA GLU A 58 -12.60 8.66 -10.93
C GLU A 58 -11.11 8.54 -11.29
N SER A 59 -10.75 8.95 -12.52
CA SER A 59 -9.36 8.89 -13.03
C SER A 59 -8.35 9.66 -12.18
N ALA A 60 -8.76 10.75 -11.52
CA ALA A 60 -7.90 11.52 -10.63
C ALA A 60 -7.49 10.73 -9.37
N LYS A 61 -8.40 9.92 -8.82
CA LYS A 61 -8.12 9.08 -7.64
C LYS A 61 -7.19 7.91 -7.97
N MET A 62 -7.19 7.43 -9.21
CA MET A 62 -6.23 6.40 -9.64
C MET A 62 -4.77 6.91 -9.60
N GLU A 63 -4.53 8.18 -9.93
CA GLU A 63 -3.19 8.77 -9.84
C GLU A 63 -2.75 8.95 -8.38
N GLU A 64 -3.67 9.31 -7.49
CA GLU A 64 -3.42 9.42 -6.06
C GLU A 64 -3.11 8.07 -5.42
N ALA A 65 -3.86 7.02 -5.78
CA ALA A 65 -3.57 5.65 -5.37
C ALA A 65 -2.16 5.22 -5.81
N ALA A 66 -1.79 5.50 -7.07
CA ALA A 66 -0.46 5.18 -7.59
C ALA A 66 0.66 5.91 -6.82
N LYS A 67 0.46 7.17 -6.44
CA LYS A 67 1.43 7.93 -5.62
C LYS A 67 1.64 7.28 -4.25
N SER A 68 0.56 6.92 -3.55
CA SER A 68 0.65 6.29 -2.23
C SER A 68 1.35 4.92 -2.29
N LEU A 69 1.01 4.11 -3.30
CA LEU A 69 1.63 2.80 -3.49
C LEU A 69 3.11 2.90 -3.89
N ALA A 70 3.50 3.92 -4.66
CA ALA A 70 4.89 4.18 -4.98
C ALA A 70 5.72 4.58 -3.74
N LEU A 71 5.12 5.30 -2.78
CA LEU A 71 5.77 5.58 -1.49
C LEU A 71 6.02 4.29 -0.70
N SER A 72 5.04 3.39 -0.65
CA SER A 72 5.19 2.07 -0.03
C SER A 72 6.27 1.22 -0.70
N GLU A 73 6.30 1.17 -2.03
CA GLU A 73 7.33 0.46 -2.81
C GLU A 73 8.73 1.03 -2.50
N ALA A 74 8.90 2.35 -2.58
CA ALA A 74 10.18 3.00 -2.30
C ALA A 74 10.63 2.79 -0.84
N GLY A 75 9.69 2.86 0.11
CA GLY A 75 9.94 2.65 1.53
C GLY A 75 10.36 1.22 1.85
N SER A 76 9.65 0.23 1.31
CA SER A 76 9.95 -1.19 1.52
C SER A 76 11.28 -1.60 0.89
N ARG A 77 11.61 -1.14 -0.34
CA ARG A 77 12.94 -1.34 -0.96
C ARG A 77 14.09 -0.79 -0.14
N LYS A 78 13.90 0.38 0.50
CA LYS A 78 14.91 0.96 1.39
C LYS A 78 15.13 0.07 2.62
N GLN A 79 14.04 -0.45 3.20
CA GLN A 79 14.10 -1.32 4.38
C GLN A 79 14.71 -2.70 4.07
N MET A 80 14.43 -3.28 2.90
CA MET A 80 15.09 -4.51 2.43
C MET A 80 16.61 -4.37 2.41
N LYS A 81 17.13 -3.24 1.90
CA LYS A 81 18.59 -2.97 1.87
C LYS A 81 19.18 -2.75 3.26
N ALA A 82 18.37 -2.30 4.21
CA ALA A 82 18.77 -2.06 5.59
C ALA A 82 18.62 -3.30 6.49
N ALA A 83 17.91 -4.34 6.03
CA ALA A 83 17.67 -5.55 6.79
C ALA A 83 18.99 -6.29 7.03
N LYS A 84 19.28 -6.55 8.31
CA LYS A 84 20.49 -7.27 8.74
C LYS A 84 20.12 -8.68 9.16
N SER A 85 21.00 -9.62 8.84
CA SER A 85 20.86 -11.01 9.28
C SER A 85 20.85 -11.11 10.80
N LYS A 86 19.94 -11.94 11.32
CA LYS A 86 19.85 -12.29 12.73
C LYS A 86 20.21 -13.76 12.91
N PRO A 87 21.11 -14.10 13.86
CA PRO A 87 21.32 -15.49 14.22
C PRO A 87 20.03 -16.06 14.84
N ASN A 88 19.65 -17.28 14.43
CA ASN A 88 18.46 -18.03 14.89
C ASN A 88 17.07 -17.49 14.49
N ALA A 89 16.95 -16.66 13.45
CA ALA A 89 15.63 -16.32 12.91
C ALA A 89 15.05 -17.48 12.07
N LYS A 90 13.76 -17.81 12.28
CA LYS A 90 13.04 -18.84 11.48
C LYS A 90 12.76 -18.39 10.04
N LEU A 91 12.68 -17.09 9.83
CA LEU A 91 12.42 -16.47 8.52
C LEU A 91 13.63 -15.64 8.10
N PRO A 92 13.89 -15.50 6.78
CA PRO A 92 14.93 -14.62 6.28
C PRO A 92 14.74 -13.18 6.79
N PRO A 93 15.84 -12.48 7.10
CA PRO A 93 15.78 -11.09 7.53
C PRO A 93 15.16 -10.22 6.41
N GLY A 94 14.13 -9.44 6.75
CA GLY A 94 13.53 -8.49 5.83
C GLY A 94 12.49 -9.08 4.88
N ILE A 95 12.06 -10.33 5.08
CA ILE A 95 10.97 -10.95 4.33
C ILE A 95 9.68 -10.11 4.40
N GLU A 96 9.43 -9.43 5.51
CA GLU A 96 8.28 -8.54 5.68
C GLU A 96 8.31 -7.37 4.69
N TRP A 97 9.50 -6.88 4.33
CA TRP A 97 9.67 -5.81 3.36
C TRP A 97 9.58 -6.32 1.92
N GLU A 98 10.02 -7.56 1.67
CA GLU A 98 9.81 -8.23 0.39
C GLU A 98 8.31 -8.41 0.08
N ILE A 99 7.53 -8.85 1.07
CA ILE A 99 6.08 -9.01 0.94
C ILE A 99 5.42 -7.66 0.66
N VAL A 100 5.68 -6.64 1.48
CA VAL A 100 5.10 -5.28 1.25
C VAL A 100 5.48 -4.71 -0.11
N ASN A 101 6.73 -4.92 -0.54
CA ASN A 101 7.17 -4.48 -1.87
C ASN A 101 6.40 -5.21 -2.97
N ALA A 102 6.26 -6.54 -2.87
CA ALA A 102 5.53 -7.35 -3.84
C ALA A 102 4.07 -6.88 -3.95
N ASP A 103 3.39 -6.70 -2.83
CA ASP A 103 2.00 -6.22 -2.80
C ASP A 103 1.89 -4.83 -3.42
N SER A 104 2.81 -3.91 -3.10
CA SER A 104 2.84 -2.56 -3.67
C SER A 104 2.99 -2.60 -5.20
N VAL A 105 3.91 -3.43 -5.72
CA VAL A 105 4.15 -3.56 -7.17
C VAL A 105 2.96 -4.18 -7.89
N VAL A 106 2.34 -5.22 -7.32
CA VAL A 106 1.15 -5.86 -7.90
C VAL A 106 -0.01 -4.86 -7.93
N LEU A 107 -0.25 -4.14 -6.83
CA LEU A 107 -1.35 -3.18 -6.76
C LEU A 107 -1.13 -1.97 -7.67
N LEU A 108 0.12 -1.51 -7.84
CA LEU A 108 0.49 -0.51 -8.85
C LEU A 108 0.16 -0.99 -10.27
N GLY A 109 0.52 -2.23 -10.59
CA GLY A 109 0.20 -2.83 -11.89
C GLY A 109 -1.30 -2.83 -12.18
N ILE A 110 -2.10 -3.23 -11.20
CA ILE A 110 -3.57 -3.23 -11.31
C ILE A 110 -4.11 -1.79 -11.44
N THR A 111 -3.63 -0.86 -10.62
CA THR A 111 -4.03 0.56 -10.65
C THR A 111 -3.79 1.16 -12.04
N HIS A 112 -2.62 0.91 -12.63
CA HIS A 112 -2.32 1.37 -13.99
C HIS A 112 -3.22 0.70 -15.02
N ALA A 113 -3.41 -0.62 -14.96
CA ALA A 113 -4.25 -1.34 -15.92
C ALA A 113 -5.69 -0.82 -15.92
N LEU A 114 -6.28 -0.59 -14.74
CA LEU A 114 -7.61 -0.01 -14.60
C LEU A 114 -7.66 1.45 -15.09
N GLY A 115 -6.65 2.25 -14.78
CA GLY A 115 -6.54 3.62 -15.29
C GLY A 115 -6.49 3.68 -16.83
N TYR A 116 -5.75 2.77 -17.47
CA TYR A 116 -5.72 2.66 -18.93
C TYR A 116 -7.06 2.22 -19.51
N ALA A 117 -7.68 1.18 -18.93
CA ALA A 117 -8.99 0.69 -19.38
C ALA A 117 -10.06 1.79 -19.31
N ARG A 118 -10.07 2.58 -18.23
CA ARG A 118 -11.01 3.71 -18.08
C ARG A 118 -10.80 4.77 -19.15
N ARG A 119 -9.55 5.17 -19.39
CA ARG A 119 -9.24 6.18 -20.42
C ARG A 119 -9.64 5.72 -21.82
N LEU A 120 -9.57 4.42 -22.11
CA LEU A 120 -10.11 3.87 -23.36
C LEU A 120 -11.63 4.02 -23.42
N CYS A 121 -12.38 3.66 -22.37
CA CYS A 121 -13.83 3.87 -22.33
C CYS A 121 -14.20 5.34 -22.54
N ASP A 122 -13.50 6.28 -21.89
CA ASP A 122 -13.76 7.71 -22.05
C ASP A 122 -13.57 8.19 -23.51
N ILE A 123 -12.56 7.65 -24.21
CA ILE A 123 -12.33 7.94 -25.64
C ILE A 123 -13.46 7.37 -26.51
N PHE A 124 -14.00 6.19 -26.19
CA PHE A 124 -15.07 5.58 -26.97
C PHE A 124 -16.44 6.19 -26.68
N ASP A 125 -16.69 6.73 -25.49
CA ASP A 125 -17.93 7.44 -25.14
C ASP A 125 -18.01 8.84 -25.79
N GLU A 126 -16.89 9.40 -26.26
CA GLU A 126 -16.83 10.67 -27.01
C GLU A 126 -17.18 10.55 -28.51
N TYR A 127 -17.40 9.32 -29.02
CA TYR A 127 -17.77 9.02 -30.41
C TYR A 127 -19.17 8.42 -30.55
#